data_AF-A0A259HW77-F1
#
_entry.id   AF-A0A259HW77-F1
#
_cell.length_a   1.000
_cell.length_b   1.000
_cell.length_c   1.000
_cell.angle_alpha   90.00
_cell.angle_beta   90.00
_cell.angle_gamma   90.00
#
_symmetry.space_group_name_H-M   'P 1'
#
loop_
_entity.id
_entity.type
_entity.pdbx_description
1 polymer ?
#
loop_
_entity_poly.entity_id
_entity_poly.type
_entity_poly.pdbx_seq_one_letter_code
_entity_poly.pdbx_strand_id
1 'polypeptide(L)'
;MATQLAPDAQQFTYRSSPTAIEAFTAWLKDNPQGAAAHSHKWDVSRSDIYMEDRWQPIFAQMRAQAPVNHVPESPYGAYWNVVNHKAIQHVESLPELFSSSWRYGGITIGDPPTDIDPAVLAERQLPMFIAMDRPEHTGQRRTVAPAFTPAKMTAMEAEIRQRTGEVLDSLPWGEKFDWVDKVSIELTTGMLALLFDFPWEDRRKLTLWSDWAGDIELFKDEEQRMVRLGHLHDCATYFTGLW
;
A
#
# COMPACT_ATOMS: atom_id res chain seq x y z
N MET A 1 29.26 11.02 14.70
CA MET A 1 28.73 11.41 16.02
C MET A 1 27.56 10.50 16.27
N ALA A 2 27.62 9.69 17.33
CA ALA A 2 26.58 8.73 17.65
C ALA A 2 25.29 9.47 18.03
N THR A 3 24.20 9.20 17.32
CA THR A 3 22.86 9.65 17.69
C THR A 3 22.52 9.02 19.04
N GLN A 4 22.54 9.82 20.10
CA GLN A 4 22.03 9.39 21.40
C GLN A 4 20.52 9.21 21.25
N LEU A 5 20.05 7.97 21.41
CA LEU A 5 18.64 7.66 21.58
C LEU A 5 18.09 8.53 22.72
N ALA A 6 16.92 9.13 22.50
CA ALA A 6 16.24 9.95 23.50
C ALA A 6 16.07 9.17 24.83
N PRO A 7 16.21 9.81 26.00
CA PRO A 7 16.07 9.12 27.28
C PRO A 7 14.62 8.71 27.51
N ASP A 8 14.41 7.41 27.77
CA ASP A 8 13.20 6.77 28.27
C ASP A 8 11.88 7.31 27.71
N ALA A 9 11.71 7.20 26.38
CA ALA A 9 10.35 7.04 25.86
C ALA A 9 9.77 5.78 26.53
N GLN A 10 8.64 5.90 27.24
CA GLN A 10 7.89 4.76 27.74
C GLN A 10 7.92 3.67 26.68
N GLN A 11 8.39 2.47 27.05
CA GLN A 11 8.58 1.36 26.13
C GLN A 11 7.20 0.94 25.60
N PHE A 12 6.75 1.63 24.55
CA PHE A 12 5.44 1.42 23.97
C PHE A 12 5.51 0.09 23.24
N THR A 13 4.70 -0.87 23.68
CA THR A 13 4.61 -2.15 23.01
C THR A 13 3.80 -1.97 21.73
N TYR A 14 4.51 -1.78 20.61
CA TYR A 14 3.90 -1.71 19.28
C TYR A 14 3.29 -3.05 18.89
N ARG A 15 2.16 -3.02 18.17
CA ARG A 15 1.52 -4.24 17.66
C ARG A 15 2.44 -4.94 16.66
N SER A 16 2.58 -6.26 16.81
CA SER A 16 3.28 -7.13 15.86
C SER A 16 2.34 -8.14 15.18
N SER A 17 1.09 -8.23 15.65
CA SER A 17 0.05 -9.12 15.15
C SER A 17 -1.35 -8.53 15.43
N PRO A 18 -2.40 -9.02 14.75
CA PRO A 18 -2.36 -9.92 13.59
C PRO A 18 -1.77 -9.23 12.35
N THR A 19 -1.31 -10.01 11.38
CA THR A 19 -1.06 -9.51 10.02
C THR A 19 -2.40 -9.19 9.33
N ALA A 20 -2.37 -8.33 8.31
CA ALA A 20 -3.57 -7.98 7.53
C ALA A 20 -4.27 -9.24 6.95
N ILE A 21 -3.47 -10.18 6.43
CA ILE A 21 -3.97 -11.45 5.88
C ILE A 21 -4.60 -12.34 6.95
N GLU A 22 -3.98 -12.47 8.13
CA GLU A 22 -4.55 -13.25 9.24
C GLU A 22 -5.88 -12.66 9.69
N ALA A 23 -5.94 -11.33 9.82
CA ALA A 23 -7.15 -10.61 10.21
C ALA A 23 -8.28 -10.79 9.17
N PHE A 24 -7.96 -10.62 7.88
CA PHE A 24 -8.93 -10.81 6.80
C PHE A 24 -9.42 -12.27 6.70
N THR A 25 -8.50 -13.23 6.82
CA THR A 25 -8.83 -14.66 6.75
C THR A 25 -9.72 -15.09 7.92
N ALA A 26 -9.44 -14.60 9.13
CA ALA A 26 -10.29 -14.84 10.29
C ALA A 26 -11.68 -14.24 10.09
N TRP A 27 -11.75 -12.99 9.61
CA TRP A 27 -13.02 -12.31 9.33
C TRP A 27 -13.85 -13.06 8.27
N LEU A 28 -13.24 -13.53 7.17
CA LEU A 28 -13.92 -14.29 6.12
C LEU A 28 -14.52 -15.61 6.63
N LYS A 29 -13.82 -16.28 7.56
CA LYS A 29 -14.30 -17.52 8.17
C LYS A 29 -15.58 -17.29 8.97
N ASP A 30 -15.66 -16.17 9.67
CA ASP A 30 -16.81 -15.80 10.50
C ASP A 30 -17.92 -15.10 9.68
N ASN A 31 -17.57 -14.55 8.51
CA ASN A 31 -18.48 -13.84 7.59
C ASN A 31 -18.44 -14.42 6.17
N PRO A 32 -18.86 -15.68 5.95
CA PRO A 32 -18.81 -16.31 4.62
C PRO A 32 -19.72 -15.64 3.58
N GLN A 33 -20.72 -14.88 4.03
CA GLN A 33 -21.59 -14.03 3.20
C GLN A 33 -20.94 -12.68 2.82
N GLY A 34 -19.80 -12.34 3.44
CA GLY A 34 -19.06 -11.10 3.23
C GLY A 34 -18.25 -11.06 1.92
N ALA A 35 -18.18 -12.19 1.21
CA ALA A 35 -17.67 -12.23 -0.16
C ALA A 35 -18.62 -11.43 -1.06
N ALA A 36 -18.17 -10.23 -1.45
CA ALA A 36 -19.03 -9.28 -2.11
C ALA A 36 -19.55 -9.83 -3.46
N ALA A 37 -20.83 -9.59 -3.75
CA ALA A 37 -21.46 -10.10 -4.96
C ALA A 37 -21.02 -9.27 -6.17
N HIS A 38 -20.29 -9.89 -7.09
CA HIS A 38 -19.86 -9.29 -8.36
C HIS A 38 -20.77 -9.74 -9.49
N SER A 39 -21.76 -8.92 -9.85
CA SER A 39 -22.80 -9.26 -10.83
C SER A 39 -22.40 -8.96 -12.29
N HIS A 40 -21.54 -7.96 -12.49
CA HIS A 40 -21.13 -7.54 -13.82
C HIS A 40 -19.92 -8.34 -14.34
N LYS A 41 -19.99 -8.83 -15.59
CA LYS A 41 -18.94 -9.69 -16.19
C LYS A 41 -17.56 -9.02 -16.30
N TRP A 42 -17.52 -7.70 -16.36
CA TRP A 42 -16.29 -6.89 -16.39
C TRP A 42 -16.07 -6.13 -15.08
N ASP A 43 -16.75 -6.54 -14.01
CA ASP A 43 -16.33 -6.16 -12.68
C ASP A 43 -15.04 -6.92 -12.31
N VAL A 44 -13.91 -6.24 -12.50
CA VAL A 44 -12.57 -6.74 -12.20
C VAL A 44 -12.08 -6.27 -10.82
N SER A 45 -12.94 -5.71 -9.99
CA SER A 45 -12.64 -5.40 -8.58
C SER A 45 -12.62 -6.66 -7.69
N ARG A 46 -13.13 -7.78 -8.19
CA ARG A 46 -13.19 -9.07 -7.50
C ARG A 46 -11.79 -9.63 -7.22
N SER A 47 -11.48 -9.96 -5.98
CA SER A 47 -10.14 -10.39 -5.56
C SER A 47 -9.77 -11.80 -6.07
N ASP A 48 -10.76 -12.65 -6.28
CA ASP A 48 -10.60 -14.05 -6.69
C ASP A 48 -9.93 -14.21 -8.06
N ILE A 49 -10.14 -13.31 -9.02
CA ILE A 49 -9.46 -13.39 -10.33
C ILE A 49 -7.95 -13.16 -10.23
N TYR A 50 -7.49 -12.48 -9.18
CA TYR A 50 -6.07 -12.24 -8.92
C TYR A 50 -5.48 -13.36 -8.07
N MET A 51 -6.21 -13.82 -7.04
CA MET A 51 -5.81 -14.96 -6.22
C MET A 51 -5.66 -16.25 -7.05
N GLU A 52 -6.59 -16.49 -7.98
CA GLU A 52 -6.59 -17.67 -8.87
C GLU A 52 -5.81 -17.43 -10.17
N ASP A 53 -5.17 -16.27 -10.33
CA ASP A 53 -4.41 -15.85 -11.52
C ASP A 53 -5.16 -16.07 -12.86
N ARG A 54 -6.42 -15.64 -12.92
CA ARG A 54 -7.34 -15.84 -14.06
C ARG A 54 -7.91 -14.54 -14.67
N TRP A 55 -7.30 -13.41 -14.34
CA TRP A 55 -7.71 -12.07 -14.82
C TRP A 55 -7.41 -11.84 -16.31
N GLN A 56 -6.38 -12.51 -16.85
CA GLN A 56 -5.82 -12.32 -18.18
C GLN A 56 -6.86 -12.37 -19.32
N PRO A 57 -7.72 -13.40 -19.44
CA PRO A 57 -8.72 -13.47 -20.50
C PRO A 57 -9.78 -12.36 -20.40
N ILE A 58 -10.15 -11.95 -19.18
CA ILE A 58 -11.15 -10.89 -18.94
C ILE A 58 -10.61 -9.55 -19.47
N PHE A 59 -9.39 -9.20 -19.08
CA PHE A 59 -8.74 -7.98 -19.58
C PHE A 59 -8.45 -8.03 -21.08
N ALA A 60 -8.11 -9.20 -21.64
CA ALA A 60 -7.95 -9.36 -23.09
C ALA A 60 -9.25 -9.08 -23.86
N GLN A 61 -10.38 -9.58 -23.37
CA GLN A 61 -11.69 -9.31 -23.96
C GLN A 61 -12.04 -7.82 -23.90
N MET A 62 -11.86 -7.17 -22.75
CA MET A 62 -12.11 -5.73 -22.61
C MET A 62 -11.24 -4.92 -23.58
N ARG A 63 -9.94 -5.22 -23.69
CA ARG A 63 -9.03 -4.54 -24.64
C ARG A 63 -9.45 -4.73 -26.10
N ALA A 64 -10.06 -5.86 -26.46
CA ALA A 64 -10.50 -6.12 -27.83
C ALA A 64 -11.84 -5.46 -28.17
N GLN A 65 -12.76 -5.34 -27.20
CA GLN A 65 -14.16 -4.98 -27.45
C GLN A 65 -14.54 -3.59 -26.94
N ALA A 66 -14.11 -3.23 -25.73
CA ALA A 66 -14.46 -1.96 -25.09
C ALA A 66 -13.35 -1.56 -24.09
N PRO A 67 -12.24 -0.97 -24.58
CA PRO A 67 -11.08 -0.66 -23.75
C PRO A 67 -11.32 0.40 -22.67
N VAL A 68 -12.40 1.17 -22.84
CA VAL A 68 -13.00 2.02 -21.82
C VAL A 68 -14.44 1.55 -21.69
N ASN A 69 -14.82 1.06 -20.51
CA ASN A 69 -16.17 0.55 -20.26
C ASN A 69 -16.63 0.84 -18.84
N HIS A 70 -17.93 1.00 -18.67
CA HIS A 70 -18.55 1.36 -17.41
C HIS A 70 -19.09 0.12 -16.69
N VAL A 71 -18.74 -0.02 -15.41
CA VAL A 71 -19.31 -1.01 -14.49
C VAL A 71 -20.30 -0.25 -13.61
N PRO A 72 -21.62 -0.45 -13.79
CA PRO A 72 -22.63 0.37 -13.12
C PRO A 72 -22.78 0.04 -11.63
N GLU A 73 -22.45 -1.18 -11.23
CA GLU A 73 -22.59 -1.67 -9.87
C GLU A 73 -21.43 -2.60 -9.52
N SER A 74 -20.83 -2.38 -8.37
CA SER A 74 -19.81 -3.23 -7.76
C SER A 74 -19.81 -3.00 -6.24
N PRO A 75 -19.06 -3.79 -5.46
CA PRO A 75 -18.87 -3.54 -4.03
C PRO A 75 -18.22 -2.18 -3.71
N TYR A 76 -17.65 -1.52 -4.72
CA TYR A 76 -17.02 -0.20 -4.63
C TYR A 76 -17.82 0.88 -5.38
N GLY A 77 -19.09 0.62 -5.69
CA GLY A 77 -19.92 1.53 -6.49
C GLY A 77 -19.66 1.43 -7.99
N ALA A 78 -20.13 2.41 -8.75
CA ALA A 78 -19.95 2.47 -10.18
C ALA A 78 -18.54 2.96 -10.54
N TYR A 79 -17.88 2.35 -11.54
CA TYR A 79 -16.55 2.79 -11.97
C TYR A 79 -16.31 2.57 -13.48
N TRP A 80 -15.24 3.17 -13.98
CA TRP A 80 -14.79 3.01 -15.36
C TRP A 80 -13.53 2.17 -15.42
N ASN A 81 -13.60 1.07 -16.18
CA ASN A 81 -12.42 0.33 -16.59
C ASN A 81 -11.67 1.13 -17.66
N VAL A 82 -10.36 1.31 -17.49
CA VAL A 82 -9.44 1.86 -18.50
C VAL A 82 -8.29 0.88 -18.71
N VAL A 83 -8.39 0.03 -19.74
CA VAL A 83 -7.61 -1.24 -19.78
C VAL A 83 -6.57 -1.33 -20.89
N ASN A 84 -6.39 -0.26 -21.67
CA ASN A 84 -5.33 -0.20 -22.68
C ASN A 84 -4.29 0.85 -22.34
N HIS A 85 -3.06 0.61 -22.80
CA HIS A 85 -1.91 1.45 -22.51
C HIS A 85 -2.11 2.91 -22.92
N LYS A 86 -2.65 3.16 -24.12
CA LYS A 86 -2.82 4.52 -24.65
C LYS A 86 -3.85 5.33 -23.85
N ALA A 87 -4.93 4.70 -23.41
CA ALA A 87 -5.97 5.33 -22.63
C ALA A 87 -5.49 5.65 -21.20
N ILE A 88 -4.73 4.73 -20.58
CA ILE A 88 -4.09 4.97 -19.27
C ILE A 88 -3.16 6.18 -19.37
N GLN A 89 -2.26 6.21 -20.36
CA GLN A 89 -1.36 7.36 -20.57
C GLN A 89 -2.12 8.67 -20.80
N HIS A 90 -3.24 8.62 -21.54
CA HIS A 90 -4.06 9.79 -21.78
C HIS A 90 -4.68 10.33 -20.48
N VAL A 91 -5.28 9.44 -19.67
CA VAL A 91 -5.87 9.78 -18.37
C VAL A 91 -4.81 10.35 -17.42
N GLU A 92 -3.70 9.64 -17.22
CA GLU A 92 -2.62 10.08 -16.32
C GLU A 92 -1.95 11.39 -16.76
N SER A 93 -1.98 11.72 -18.05
CA SER A 93 -1.43 12.98 -18.56
C SER A 93 -2.30 14.21 -18.29
N LEU A 94 -3.56 14.02 -17.86
CA LEU A 94 -4.57 15.07 -17.68
C LEU A 94 -5.07 15.14 -16.22
N PRO A 95 -4.20 15.42 -15.23
CA PRO A 95 -4.57 15.40 -13.81
C PRO A 95 -5.57 16.50 -13.41
N GLU A 96 -5.69 17.57 -14.19
CA GLU A 96 -6.73 18.61 -14.00
C GLU A 96 -8.14 18.10 -14.34
N LEU A 97 -8.22 17.06 -15.18
CA LEU A 97 -9.48 16.42 -15.59
C LEU A 97 -9.74 15.13 -14.80
N PHE A 98 -8.69 14.35 -14.53
CA PHE A 98 -8.73 13.12 -13.76
C PHE A 98 -7.93 13.30 -12.48
N SER A 99 -8.59 13.93 -11.49
CA SER A 99 -7.99 14.26 -10.20
C SER A 99 -7.55 13.00 -9.44
N SER A 100 -6.44 13.09 -8.73
CA SER A 100 -6.00 12.07 -7.76
C SER A 100 -6.27 12.50 -6.31
N SER A 101 -6.91 13.66 -6.12
CA SER A 101 -7.08 14.24 -4.80
C SER A 101 -7.91 13.34 -3.89
N TRP A 102 -7.42 13.14 -2.66
CA TRP A 102 -8.18 12.52 -1.57
C TRP A 102 -9.56 13.17 -1.35
N ARG A 103 -9.74 14.44 -1.76
CA ARG A 103 -11.03 15.15 -1.71
C ARG A 103 -12.12 14.51 -2.57
N TYR A 104 -11.72 13.72 -3.58
CA TYR A 104 -12.63 13.00 -4.48
C TYR A 104 -12.59 11.48 -4.29
N GLY A 105 -11.97 10.97 -3.22
CA GLY A 105 -11.85 9.53 -2.95
C GLY A 105 -10.42 8.99 -3.00
N GLY A 106 -9.48 9.72 -3.62
CA GLY A 106 -8.07 9.36 -3.63
C GLY A 106 -7.65 8.52 -4.85
N ILE A 107 -6.77 7.54 -4.63
CA ILE A 107 -6.04 6.82 -5.70
C ILE A 107 -6.31 5.32 -5.74
N THR A 108 -7.25 4.83 -4.93
CA THR A 108 -7.71 3.43 -4.95
C THR A 108 -9.16 3.37 -5.44
N ILE A 109 -9.64 2.17 -5.74
CA ILE A 109 -11.04 1.97 -6.16
C ILE A 109 -12.05 2.16 -5.02
N GLY A 110 -11.60 2.08 -3.77
CA GLY A 110 -12.48 2.19 -2.61
C GLY A 110 -12.65 3.62 -2.15
N ASP A 111 -13.91 4.05 -2.03
CA ASP A 111 -14.26 5.33 -1.44
C ASP A 111 -14.13 5.33 0.09
N PRO A 112 -13.89 6.49 0.70
CA PRO A 112 -13.97 6.62 2.15
C PRO A 112 -15.40 6.32 2.63
N PRO A 113 -15.54 5.81 3.87
CA PRO A 113 -16.85 5.42 4.38
C PRO A 113 -17.80 6.62 4.53
N THR A 114 -19.02 6.49 4.00
CA THR A 114 -20.04 7.55 4.01
C THR A 114 -20.70 7.76 5.38
N ASP A 115 -20.51 6.81 6.29
CA ASP A 115 -21.03 6.79 7.66
C ASP A 115 -20.18 7.60 8.66
N ILE A 116 -18.98 8.02 8.26
CA ILE A 116 -18.07 8.80 9.10
C ILE A 116 -18.26 10.29 8.84
N ASP A 117 -18.34 11.08 9.91
CA ASP A 117 -18.38 12.54 9.83
C ASP A 117 -17.21 13.07 8.97
N PRO A 118 -17.46 13.92 7.95
CA PRO A 118 -16.41 14.46 7.08
C PRO A 118 -15.26 15.14 7.82
N ALA A 119 -15.51 15.79 8.96
CA ALA A 119 -14.45 16.40 9.77
C ALA A 119 -13.56 15.33 10.43
N VAL A 120 -14.15 14.25 10.94
CA VAL A 120 -13.42 13.12 11.51
C VAL A 120 -12.64 12.36 10.44
N LEU A 121 -13.22 12.22 9.24
CA LEU A 121 -12.53 11.63 8.11
C LEU A 121 -11.31 12.47 7.68
N ALA A 122 -11.46 13.80 7.63
CA ALA A 122 -10.37 14.72 7.31
C ALA A 122 -9.23 14.67 8.35
N GLU A 123 -9.55 14.51 9.63
CA GLU A 123 -8.55 14.32 10.71
C GLU A 123 -7.84 12.97 10.64
N ARG A 124 -8.53 11.92 10.17
CA ARG A 124 -7.98 10.56 10.02
C ARG A 124 -7.24 10.33 8.70
N GLN A 125 -7.38 11.24 7.74
CA GLN A 125 -6.72 11.12 6.45
C GLN A 125 -5.25 11.53 6.57
N LEU A 126 -4.37 10.54 6.37
CA LEU A 126 -2.93 10.78 6.25
C LEU A 126 -2.69 11.56 4.94
N PRO A 127 -2.18 12.80 4.99
CA PRO A 127 -1.93 13.58 3.79
C PRO A 127 -0.77 12.95 3.01
N MET A 128 -1.11 12.16 1.99
CA MET A 128 -0.14 11.54 1.08
C MET A 128 -0.11 12.33 -0.22
N PHE A 129 1.07 12.81 -0.63
CA PHE A 129 1.15 13.65 -1.84
C PHE A 129 0.72 12.92 -3.12
N ILE A 130 0.78 11.57 -3.16
CA ILE A 130 0.24 10.78 -4.27
C ILE A 130 -1.26 11.01 -4.49
N ALA A 131 -2.00 11.36 -3.43
CA ALA A 131 -3.42 11.67 -3.45
C ALA A 131 -3.67 13.19 -3.39
N MET A 132 -2.81 14.00 -4.02
CA MET A 132 -2.96 15.45 -4.11
C MET A 132 -2.88 15.91 -5.57
N ASP A 133 -3.58 16.99 -5.89
CA ASP A 133 -3.43 17.68 -7.18
C ASP A 133 -2.36 18.78 -7.10
N ARG A 134 -2.08 19.40 -8.24
CA ARG A 134 -1.23 20.60 -8.29
C ARG A 134 -1.98 21.78 -7.61
N PRO A 135 -1.26 22.71 -6.95
CA PRO A 135 0.20 22.78 -6.80
C PRO A 135 0.77 21.97 -5.61
N GLU A 136 -0.07 21.52 -4.68
CA GLU A 136 0.35 20.86 -3.43
C GLU A 136 1.22 19.62 -3.68
N HIS A 137 0.79 18.73 -4.60
CA HIS A 137 1.58 17.57 -5.02
C HIS A 137 2.99 17.97 -5.50
N THR A 138 3.09 19.06 -6.27
CA THR A 138 4.37 19.49 -6.84
C THR A 138 5.33 19.95 -5.75
N GLY A 139 4.82 20.68 -4.75
CA GLY A 139 5.60 21.11 -3.61
C GLY A 139 6.14 19.93 -2.79
N GLN A 140 5.25 19.00 -2.42
CA GLN A 140 5.62 17.83 -1.63
C GLN A 140 6.56 16.88 -2.38
N ARG A 141 6.28 16.56 -3.65
CA ARG A 141 7.16 15.70 -4.45
C ARG A 141 8.57 16.27 -4.58
N ARG A 142 8.72 17.60 -4.63
CA ARG A 142 10.01 18.29 -4.74
C ARG A 142 10.88 18.11 -3.50
N THR A 143 10.31 17.89 -2.31
CA THR A 143 11.10 17.71 -1.08
C THR A 143 11.75 16.33 -1.02
N VAL A 144 11.10 15.30 -1.58
CA VAL A 144 11.58 13.91 -1.56
C VAL A 144 12.39 13.51 -2.80
N ALA A 145 12.12 14.13 -3.95
CA ALA A 145 12.79 13.80 -5.22
C ALA A 145 14.34 13.78 -5.19
N PRO A 146 15.04 14.67 -4.44
CA PRO A 146 16.50 14.65 -4.38
C PRO A 146 17.12 13.35 -3.85
N ALA A 147 16.39 12.60 -3.01
CA ALA A 147 16.82 11.30 -2.49
C ALA A 147 16.97 10.24 -3.61
N PHE A 148 16.31 10.45 -4.75
CA PHE A 148 16.25 9.49 -5.86
C PHE A 148 17.06 9.92 -7.09
N THR A 149 18.01 10.85 -6.93
CA THR A 149 18.88 11.28 -8.03
C THR A 149 19.88 10.18 -8.42
N PRO A 150 20.39 10.17 -9.67
CA PRO A 150 21.41 9.20 -10.10
C PRO A 150 22.64 9.16 -9.17
N ALA A 151 23.09 10.31 -8.68
CA ALA A 151 24.21 10.40 -7.73
C ALA A 151 23.89 9.69 -6.40
N LYS A 152 22.66 9.81 -5.88
CA LYS A 152 22.22 9.07 -4.69
C LYS A 152 22.10 7.58 -4.96
N MET A 153 21.63 7.16 -6.13
CA MET A 153 21.60 5.74 -6.51
C MET A 153 23.00 5.12 -6.50
N THR A 154 24.00 5.80 -7.09
CA THR A 154 25.40 5.35 -7.06
C THR A 154 25.95 5.30 -5.64
N ALA A 155 25.62 6.28 -4.79
CA ALA A 155 26.07 6.29 -3.40
C ALA A 155 25.51 5.12 -2.56
N MET A 156 24.30 4.65 -2.86
CA MET A 156 23.67 3.52 -2.17
C MET A 156 24.06 2.16 -2.75
N GLU A 157 24.62 2.11 -3.96
CA GLU A 157 24.90 0.87 -4.68
C GLU A 157 25.74 -0.12 -3.88
N ALA A 158 26.83 0.35 -3.25
CA ALA A 158 27.75 -0.50 -2.51
C ALA A 158 27.06 -1.19 -1.32
N GLU A 159 26.27 -0.44 -0.56
CA GLU A 159 25.54 -0.97 0.59
C GLU A 159 24.41 -1.91 0.16
N ILE A 160 23.64 -1.56 -0.87
CA ILE A 160 22.59 -2.42 -1.43
C ILE A 160 23.21 -3.74 -1.91
N ARG A 161 24.33 -3.68 -2.64
CA ARG A 161 25.03 -4.86 -3.15
C ARG A 161 25.52 -5.76 -2.01
N GLN A 162 26.12 -5.16 -0.98
CA GLN A 162 26.58 -5.90 0.19
C GLN A 162 25.42 -6.62 0.87
N ARG A 163 24.35 -5.91 1.23
CA ARG A 163 23.18 -6.49 1.92
C ARG A 163 22.47 -7.55 1.07
N THR A 164 22.39 -7.32 -0.23
CA THR A 164 21.86 -8.32 -1.17
C THR A 164 22.72 -9.58 -1.16
N GLY A 165 24.04 -9.44 -1.19
CA GLY A 165 24.98 -10.56 -1.05
C GLY A 165 24.78 -11.31 0.25
N GLU A 166 24.75 -10.61 1.39
CA GLU A 166 24.57 -11.21 2.72
C GLU A 166 23.25 -12.00 2.84
N VAL A 167 22.14 -11.45 2.32
CA VAL A 167 20.84 -12.14 2.29
C VAL A 167 20.94 -13.40 1.43
N LEU A 168 21.48 -13.31 0.21
CA LEU A 168 21.59 -14.45 -0.70
C LEU A 168 22.55 -15.53 -0.20
N ASP A 169 23.65 -15.14 0.45
CA ASP A 169 24.63 -16.05 1.05
C ASP A 169 24.07 -16.79 2.27
N SER A 170 23.04 -16.26 2.92
CA SER A 170 22.37 -16.88 4.07
C SER A 170 21.35 -17.98 3.69
N LEU A 171 21.02 -18.12 2.39
CA LEU A 171 19.96 -19.01 1.94
C LEU A 171 20.41 -20.49 1.96
N PRO A 172 19.55 -21.41 2.42
CA PRO A 172 19.89 -22.83 2.42
C PRO A 172 19.85 -23.41 1.01
N TRP A 173 20.83 -24.24 0.68
CA TRP A 173 20.91 -24.93 -0.60
C TRP A 173 20.20 -26.29 -0.53
N GLY A 174 19.32 -26.57 -1.49
CA GLY A 174 18.61 -27.85 -1.58
C GLY A 174 17.46 -28.02 -0.59
N GLU A 175 17.17 -27.00 0.22
CA GLU A 175 16.05 -27.00 1.17
C GLU A 175 14.94 -26.06 0.70
N LYS A 176 13.70 -26.41 1.05
CA LYS A 176 12.55 -25.54 0.80
C LYS A 176 12.51 -24.43 1.84
N PHE A 177 12.37 -23.19 1.40
CA PHE A 177 12.13 -22.02 2.25
C PHE A 177 11.13 -21.06 1.59
N ASP A 178 10.64 -20.07 2.34
CA ASP A 178 9.79 -19.00 1.82
C ASP A 178 10.64 -17.86 1.23
N TRP A 179 10.57 -17.69 -0.10
CA TRP A 179 11.28 -16.64 -0.82
C TRP A 179 10.71 -15.24 -0.53
N VAL A 180 9.41 -15.14 -0.27
CA VAL A 180 8.78 -13.85 0.05
C VAL A 180 9.35 -13.34 1.35
N ASP A 181 9.36 -14.18 2.39
CA ASP A 181 9.89 -13.79 3.69
C ASP A 181 11.42 -13.61 3.68
N LYS A 182 12.18 -14.62 3.26
CA LYS A 182 13.65 -14.61 3.42
C LYS A 182 14.40 -13.70 2.45
N VAL A 183 13.78 -13.34 1.32
CA VAL A 183 14.45 -12.55 0.28
C VAL A 183 13.69 -11.27 -0.03
N SER A 184 12.41 -11.39 -0.39
CA SER A 184 11.67 -10.24 -0.93
C SER A 184 11.39 -9.19 0.14
N ILE A 185 10.88 -9.60 1.31
CA ILE A 185 10.62 -8.71 2.44
C ILE A 185 11.93 -8.22 3.04
N GLU A 186 12.92 -9.11 3.29
CA GLU A 186 14.19 -8.69 3.88
C GLU A 186 14.91 -7.61 3.06
N LEU A 187 14.99 -7.77 1.73
CA LEU A 187 15.67 -6.80 0.87
C LEU A 187 14.89 -5.48 0.76
N THR A 188 13.58 -5.55 0.54
CA THR A 188 12.77 -4.33 0.30
C THR A 188 12.56 -3.53 1.58
N THR A 189 12.29 -4.19 2.71
CA THR A 189 12.17 -3.53 4.01
C THR A 189 13.52 -3.03 4.51
N GLY A 190 14.61 -3.76 4.23
CA GLY A 190 15.97 -3.27 4.47
C GLY A 190 16.24 -1.95 3.73
N MET A 191 15.83 -1.86 2.47
CA MET A 191 15.96 -0.62 1.69
C MET A 191 15.13 0.53 2.27
N LEU A 192 13.88 0.27 2.68
CA LEU A 192 13.06 1.30 3.35
C LEU A 192 13.70 1.79 4.65
N ALA A 193 14.27 0.87 5.44
CA ALA A 193 14.97 1.25 6.66
C ALA A 193 16.16 2.17 6.38
N LEU A 194 16.92 1.93 5.30
CA LEU A 194 18.00 2.83 4.88
C LEU A 194 17.50 4.21 4.46
N LEU A 195 16.40 4.26 3.70
CA LEU A 195 15.84 5.53 3.22
C LEU A 195 15.34 6.41 4.38
N PHE A 196 14.83 5.79 5.44
CA PHE A 196 14.27 6.49 6.61
C PHE A 196 15.26 6.64 7.77
N ASP A 197 16.47 6.11 7.66
CA ASP A 197 17.39 5.94 8.80
C ASP A 197 16.69 5.25 10.00
N PHE A 198 15.90 4.22 9.67
CA PHE A 198 15.05 3.51 10.62
C PHE A 198 15.87 2.49 11.42
N PRO A 199 15.62 2.30 12.74
CA PRO A 199 16.34 1.33 13.54
C PRO A 199 16.29 -0.08 12.93
N TRP A 200 17.46 -0.64 12.62
CA TRP A 200 17.56 -1.87 11.84
C TRP A 200 16.85 -3.08 12.47
N GLU A 201 16.93 -3.20 13.80
CA GLU A 201 16.26 -4.26 14.57
C GLU A 201 14.74 -4.20 14.45
N ASP A 202 14.20 -3.01 14.21
CA ASP A 202 12.77 -2.75 14.15
C ASP A 202 12.21 -2.74 12.73
N ARG A 203 13.05 -2.88 11.69
CA ARG A 203 12.66 -2.69 10.28
C ARG A 203 11.41 -3.46 9.86
N ARG A 204 11.17 -4.66 10.41
CA ARG A 204 9.98 -5.48 10.11
C ARG A 204 8.65 -4.82 10.54
N LYS A 205 8.68 -3.82 11.42
CA LYS A 205 7.51 -2.97 11.71
C LYS A 205 7.04 -2.21 10.45
N LEU A 206 7.96 -1.78 9.58
CA LEU A 206 7.62 -1.12 8.32
C LEU A 206 6.80 -2.03 7.40
N THR A 207 7.14 -3.32 7.30
CA THR A 207 6.36 -4.29 6.53
C THR A 207 4.95 -4.42 7.09
N LEU A 208 4.84 -4.64 8.41
CA LEU A 208 3.55 -4.81 9.06
C LEU A 208 2.64 -3.59 8.84
N TRP A 209 3.15 -2.39 9.06
CA TRP A 209 2.37 -1.17 8.83
C TRP A 209 2.02 -0.99 7.34
N SER A 210 2.91 -1.36 6.42
CA SER A 210 2.64 -1.32 4.98
C SER A 210 1.51 -2.27 4.58
N ASP A 211 1.51 -3.50 5.09
CA ASP A 211 0.47 -4.49 4.80
C ASP A 211 -0.89 -3.99 5.27
N TRP A 212 -0.97 -3.45 6.49
CA TRP A 212 -2.19 -2.84 7.02
C TRP A 212 -2.61 -1.56 6.27
N ALA A 213 -1.66 -0.76 5.80
CA ALA A 213 -1.96 0.46 5.06
C ALA A 213 -2.57 0.16 3.68
N GLY A 214 -2.06 -0.87 3.00
CA GLY A 214 -2.35 -1.18 1.59
C GLY A 214 -3.49 -2.18 1.34
N ASP A 215 -3.92 -2.95 2.35
CA ASP A 215 -5.00 -3.91 2.17
C ASP A 215 -6.38 -3.22 2.06
N ILE A 216 -6.92 -3.19 0.85
CA ILE A 216 -8.20 -2.55 0.54
C ILE A 216 -9.42 -3.40 0.91
N GLU A 217 -9.26 -4.71 1.10
CA GLU A 217 -10.36 -5.60 1.47
C GLU A 217 -10.79 -5.35 2.91
N LEU A 218 -9.83 -4.96 3.77
CA LEU A 218 -10.06 -4.60 5.17
C LEU A 218 -10.84 -3.29 5.37
N PHE A 219 -11.09 -2.50 4.32
CA PHE A 219 -11.96 -1.32 4.43
C PHE A 219 -13.44 -1.65 4.59
N LYS A 220 -13.85 -2.89 4.28
CA LYS A 220 -15.26 -3.30 4.20
C LYS A 220 -15.92 -3.50 5.57
N ASP A 221 -15.14 -3.66 6.63
CA ASP A 221 -15.62 -3.98 7.98
C ASP A 221 -15.18 -2.93 9.01
N GLU A 222 -16.08 -2.55 9.93
CA GLU A 222 -15.78 -1.53 10.95
C GLU A 222 -14.69 -1.95 11.93
N GLU A 223 -14.70 -3.20 12.39
CA GLU A 223 -13.70 -3.70 13.33
C GLU A 223 -12.31 -3.70 12.67
N GLN A 224 -12.22 -4.21 11.43
CA GLN A 224 -10.98 -4.22 10.66
C GLN A 224 -10.45 -2.81 10.35
N ARG A 225 -11.35 -1.86 10.03
CA ARG A 225 -11.00 -0.44 9.88
C ARG A 225 -10.36 0.11 11.16
N MET A 226 -10.88 -0.24 12.34
CA MET A 226 -10.34 0.23 13.62
C MET A 226 -8.99 -0.40 13.95
N VAL A 227 -8.80 -1.69 13.67
CA VAL A 227 -7.49 -2.35 13.84
C VAL A 227 -6.44 -1.69 12.94
N ARG A 228 -6.79 -1.46 11.67
CA ARG A 228 -5.95 -0.73 10.71
C ARG A 228 -5.55 0.65 11.21
N LEU A 229 -6.50 1.44 11.70
CA LEU A 229 -6.21 2.77 12.27
C LEU A 229 -5.25 2.69 13.45
N GLY A 230 -5.35 1.64 14.27
CA GLY A 230 -4.41 1.36 15.35
C GLY A 230 -2.98 1.16 14.85
N HIS A 231 -2.78 0.35 13.80
CA HIS A 231 -1.46 0.15 13.20
C HIS A 231 -0.89 1.43 12.54
N LEU A 232 -1.73 2.23 11.89
CA LEU A 232 -1.30 3.50 11.32
C LEU A 232 -0.93 4.54 12.39
N HIS A 233 -1.65 4.55 13.51
CA HIS A 233 -1.32 5.39 14.65
C HIS A 233 0.00 4.96 15.30
N ASP A 234 0.24 3.65 15.44
CA ASP A 234 1.52 3.10 15.93
C ASP A 234 2.68 3.54 15.03
N CYS A 235 2.52 3.44 13.71
CA CYS A 235 3.47 3.91 12.72
C CYS A 235 3.77 5.41 12.89
N ALA A 236 2.73 6.26 12.89
CA ALA A 236 2.88 7.70 13.03
C ALA A 236 3.57 8.08 14.35
N THR A 237 3.21 7.42 15.45
CA THR A 237 3.81 7.63 16.77
C THR A 237 5.29 7.24 16.77
N TYR A 238 5.64 6.10 16.18
CA TYR A 238 7.02 5.64 16.09
C TYR A 238 7.87 6.63 15.28
N PHE A 239 7.42 7.03 14.10
CA PHE A 239 8.13 7.99 13.25
C PHE A 239 8.29 9.37 13.91
N THR A 240 7.29 9.83 14.65
CA THR A 240 7.36 11.10 15.41
C THR A 240 8.37 11.00 16.55
N GLY A 241 8.61 9.82 17.10
CA GLY A 241 9.61 9.60 18.15
C GLY A 241 11.05 9.48 17.64
N LEU A 242 11.28 9.34 16.33
CA LEU A 242 12.62 9.23 15.76
C LEU A 242 13.34 10.58 15.65
N TRP A 243 12.61 11.72 15.61
CA TRP A 243 13.17 13.06 15.31
C TRP A 243 12.53 14.18 16.15
#